data_AF-A0A962E594-F1
#
_entry.id   AF-A0A962E594-F1
#
_cell.length_a   1.000
_cell.length_b   1.000
_cell.length_c   1.000
_cell.angle_alpha   90.00
_cell.angle_beta   90.00
_cell.angle_gamma   90.00
#
_symmetry.space_group_name_H-M   'P 1'
#
loop_
_entity.id
_entity.type
_entity.pdbx_description
1 polymer ?
#
loop_
_entity_poly.entity_id
_entity_poly.type
_entity_poly.pdbx_seq_one_letter_code
_entity_poly.pdbx_strand_id
1 'polypeptide(L)'
;IFVTRGRDLGFSLDEIRSLLGLAENPALSCADVDQLARAHLEEIELKIEQLNAMAGELRRTIAGCTGGIREHCAILHSLSECRPNPGERTRVDPHHLTD
;
A
#
# COMPACT_ATOMS: atom_id res chain seq x y z
N ILE A 1 -10.52 19.50 -15.41
CA ILE A 1 -9.42 18.64 -15.94
C ILE A 1 -8.32 18.44 -14.88
N PHE A 2 -7.79 19.51 -14.29
CA PHE A 2 -6.70 19.42 -13.29
C PHE A 2 -6.99 18.45 -12.14
N VAL A 3 -8.10 18.65 -11.43
CA VAL A 3 -8.51 17.81 -10.29
C VAL A 3 -8.68 16.35 -10.71
N THR A 4 -9.32 16.09 -11.85
CA THR A 4 -9.52 14.72 -12.37
C THR A 4 -8.18 14.03 -12.59
N ARG A 5 -7.24 14.69 -13.29
CA ARG A 5 -5.90 14.12 -13.54
C ARG A 5 -5.10 13.89 -12.26
N GLY A 6 -5.19 14.83 -11.29
CA GLY A 6 -4.55 14.64 -9.99
C GLY A 6 -5.06 13.39 -9.28
N ARG A 7 -6.37 13.15 -9.30
CA ARG A 7 -6.96 11.94 -8.70
C ARG A 7 -6.58 10.67 -9.45
N ASP A 8 -6.49 10.73 -10.78
CA ASP A 8 -6.04 9.58 -11.60
C ASP A 8 -4.59 9.18 -11.28
N LEU A 9 -3.75 10.14 -10.87
CA LEU A 9 -2.38 9.91 -10.40
C LEU A 9 -2.28 9.57 -8.91
N GLY A 10 -3.41 9.44 -8.22
CA GLY A 10 -3.47 9.05 -6.81
C GLY A 10 -3.15 10.16 -5.82
N PHE A 11 -3.02 11.42 -6.25
CA PHE A 11 -2.90 12.53 -5.31
C PHE A 11 -4.17 12.65 -4.46
N SER A 12 -3.98 12.91 -3.18
CA SER A 12 -5.06 13.23 -2.26
C SER A 12 -5.73 14.55 -2.65
N LEU A 13 -6.96 14.76 -2.15
CA LEU A 13 -7.68 16.00 -2.41
C LEU A 13 -6.94 17.23 -1.85
N ASP A 14 -6.22 17.06 -0.75
CA ASP A 14 -5.47 18.15 -0.11
C ASP A 14 -4.21 18.50 -0.90
N GLU A 15 -3.48 17.51 -1.44
CA GLU A 15 -2.36 17.76 -2.35
C GLU A 15 -2.80 18.44 -3.64
N ILE A 16 -3.93 18.00 -4.22
CA ILE A 16 -4.51 18.64 -5.41
C ILE A 16 -4.87 20.10 -5.13
N ARG A 17 -5.39 20.41 -3.93
CA ARG A 17 -5.69 21.79 -3.52
C ARG A 17 -4.41 22.63 -3.39
N SER A 18 -3.35 22.08 -2.78
CA SER A 18 -2.05 22.75 -2.70
C SER A 18 -1.48 23.03 -4.09
N LEU A 19 -1.54 22.05 -5.00
CA LEU A 19 -1.11 22.20 -6.38
C LEU A 19 -1.93 23.23 -7.16
N LEU A 20 -3.23 23.32 -6.93
CA LEU A 20 -4.09 24.35 -7.52
C LEU A 20 -3.68 25.76 -7.08
N GLY A 21 -3.43 25.97 -5.79
CA GLY A 21 -2.98 27.26 -5.28
C GLY A 21 -1.65 27.73 -5.89
N LEU A 22 -0.74 26.79 -6.15
CA LEU A 22 0.51 27.08 -6.85
C LEU A 22 0.30 27.35 -8.35
N ALA A 23 -0.62 26.63 -8.99
CA ALA A 23 -0.92 26.78 -10.41
C ALA A 23 -1.65 28.09 -10.76
N GLU A 24 -2.37 28.70 -9.81
CA GLU A 24 -3.11 29.95 -10.01
C GLU A 24 -2.20 31.19 -10.13
N ASN A 25 -0.93 31.10 -9.71
CA ASN A 25 0.02 32.21 -9.80
C ASN A 25 1.26 31.82 -10.63
N PRO A 26 1.34 32.23 -11.91
CA PRO A 26 2.44 31.87 -12.81
C PRO A 26 3.78 32.50 -12.43
N ALA A 27 3.82 33.43 -11.47
CA ALA A 27 5.06 34.01 -10.96
C ALA A 27 5.68 33.18 -9.82
N LEU A 28 4.98 32.16 -9.31
CA LEU A 28 5.52 31.26 -8.30
C LEU A 28 6.49 30.24 -8.94
N SER A 29 7.51 29.87 -8.16
CA SER A 29 8.43 28.80 -8.54
C SER A 29 7.70 27.46 -8.57
N CYS A 30 8.01 26.62 -9.55
CA CYS A 30 7.52 25.25 -9.59
C CYS A 30 8.28 24.31 -8.63
N ALA A 31 9.22 24.81 -7.83
CA ALA A 31 10.01 24.00 -6.90
C ALA A 31 9.13 23.23 -5.89
N ASP A 32 8.12 23.89 -5.31
CA ASP A 32 7.21 23.25 -4.35
C ASP A 32 6.34 22.18 -5.03
N VAL A 33 5.96 22.41 -6.30
CA VAL A 33 5.23 21.44 -7.13
C VAL A 33 6.09 20.21 -7.43
N ASP A 34 7.35 20.42 -7.82
CA ASP A 34 8.30 19.35 -8.12
C ASP A 34 8.59 18.52 -6.87
N GLN A 35 8.82 19.17 -5.73
CA GLN A 35 9.04 18.48 -4.45
C GLN A 35 7.85 17.60 -4.04
N LEU A 36 6.62 18.14 -4.14
CA LEU A 36 5.41 17.38 -3.81
C LEU A 36 5.22 16.18 -4.76
N ALA A 37 5.43 16.39 -6.05
CA ALA A 37 5.29 15.33 -7.04
C ALA A 37 6.32 14.21 -6.84
N ARG A 38 7.56 14.54 -6.46
CA ARG A 38 8.60 13.55 -6.14
C ARG A 38 8.29 12.75 -4.89
N ALA A 39 7.86 13.41 -3.82
CA ALA A 39 7.46 12.73 -2.59
C ALA A 39 6.33 11.72 -2.84
N HIS A 40 5.30 12.14 -3.60
CA HIS A 40 4.18 11.26 -3.96
C HIS A 40 4.61 10.08 -4.84
N LEU A 41 5.56 10.31 -5.77
CA LEU A 41 6.14 9.23 -6.59
C LEU A 41 6.85 8.19 -5.71
N GLU A 42 7.67 8.63 -4.76
CA GLU A 42 8.38 7.73 -3.83
C GLU A 42 7.39 6.88 -2.99
N GLU A 43 6.28 7.47 -2.55
CA GLU A 43 5.22 6.74 -1.84
C GLU A 43 4.54 5.68 -2.72
N ILE A 44 4.26 6.02 -3.99
CA ILE A 44 3.71 5.07 -4.96
C ILE A 44 4.68 3.91 -5.20
N GLU A 45 5.96 4.20 -5.43
CA GLU A 45 6.99 3.19 -5.68
C GLU A 45 7.13 2.24 -4.48
N LEU A 46 7.18 2.78 -3.27
CA LEU A 46 7.19 1.98 -2.04
C LEU A 46 5.95 1.08 -1.93
N LYS A 47 4.77 1.61 -2.29
CA LYS A 47 3.53 0.82 -2.25
C LYS A 47 3.54 -0.30 -3.29
N ILE A 48 4.08 -0.04 -4.48
CA ILE A 48 4.23 -1.04 -5.54
C ILE A 48 5.15 -2.17 -5.07
N GLU A 49 6.28 -1.86 -4.44
CA GLU A 49 7.19 -2.86 -3.90
C GLU A 49 6.50 -3.77 -2.88
N GLN A 50 5.76 -3.17 -1.93
CA GLN A 50 5.00 -3.92 -0.93
C GLN A 50 3.93 -4.81 -1.57
N LEU A 51 3.16 -4.28 -2.53
CA LEU A 51 2.12 -5.03 -3.22
C LEU A 51 2.71 -6.17 -4.07
N ASN A 52 3.86 -5.95 -4.70
CA ASN A 52 4.57 -6.99 -5.45
C ASN A 52 5.06 -8.11 -4.54
N ALA A 53 5.56 -7.78 -3.34
CA ALA A 53 5.95 -8.78 -2.35
C ALA A 53 4.75 -9.63 -1.89
N MET A 54 3.63 -8.98 -1.55
CA MET A 54 2.38 -9.66 -1.18
C MET A 54 1.84 -10.54 -2.32
N ALA A 55 1.82 -10.02 -3.54
CA ALA A 55 1.40 -10.77 -4.71
C ALA A 55 2.33 -11.97 -4.98
N GLY A 56 3.63 -11.82 -4.72
CA GLY A 56 4.61 -12.91 -4.80
C GLY A 56 4.31 -14.05 -3.83
N GLU A 57 4.00 -13.72 -2.57
CA GLU A 57 3.57 -14.72 -1.57
C GLU A 57 2.27 -15.40 -2.01
N LEU A 58 1.26 -14.63 -2.39
CA LEU A 58 -0.03 -15.18 -2.80
C LEU A 58 0.10 -16.11 -4.02
N ARG A 59 0.96 -15.77 -4.99
CA ARG A 59 1.25 -16.64 -6.14
C ARG A 59 1.86 -17.98 -5.72
N ARG A 60 2.78 -17.98 -4.74
CA ARG A 60 3.37 -19.23 -4.21
C ARG A 60 2.31 -20.10 -3.55
N THR A 61 1.48 -19.49 -2.71
CA THR A 61 0.38 -20.18 -2.02
C THR A 61 -0.62 -20.78 -3.00
N ILE A 62 -0.99 -20.03 -4.06
CA ILE A 62 -1.88 -20.51 -5.12
C ILE A 62 -1.23 -21.65 -5.92
N ALA A 63 0.06 -21.58 -6.24
CA ALA A 63 0.75 -22.61 -7.00
C ALA A 63 0.77 -23.98 -6.29
N GLY A 64 0.71 -23.99 -4.96
CA GLY A 64 0.58 -25.22 -4.16
C GLY A 64 -0.84 -25.81 -4.14
N CYS A 65 -1.84 -25.09 -4.64
CA CYS A 65 -3.22 -25.55 -4.64
C CYS A 65 -3.57 -26.25 -5.95
N THR A 66 -3.89 -27.54 -5.87
CA THR A 66 -4.32 -28.35 -7.04
C THR A 66 -5.84 -28.37 -7.22
N GLY A 67 -6.60 -27.66 -6.36
CA GLY A 67 -8.04 -27.81 -6.25
C GLY A 67 -8.46 -29.16 -5.62
N GLY A 68 -9.76 -29.34 -5.38
CA GLY A 68 -10.32 -30.56 -4.81
C GLY A 68 -10.96 -30.35 -3.44
N ILE A 69 -10.66 -31.24 -2.49
CA ILE A 69 -11.30 -31.25 -1.15
C ILE A 69 -10.69 -30.15 -0.28
N ARG A 70 -11.55 -29.40 0.42
CA ARG A 70 -11.16 -28.27 1.29
C ARG A 70 -10.09 -28.63 2.33
N GLU A 71 -10.13 -29.85 2.86
CA GLU A 71 -9.14 -30.34 3.84
C GLU A 71 -7.71 -30.43 3.29
N HIS A 72 -7.53 -30.53 1.98
CA HIS A 72 -6.21 -30.55 1.32
C HIS A 72 -5.86 -29.20 0.65
N CYS A 73 -6.63 -28.15 0.93
CA CYS A 73 -6.41 -26.85 0.32
C CYS A 73 -5.13 -26.20 0.87
N ALA A 74 -4.06 -26.21 0.08
CA ALA A 74 -2.78 -25.59 0.43
C ALA A 74 -2.93 -24.09 0.77
N ILE A 75 -3.89 -23.39 0.17
CA ILE A 75 -4.18 -21.98 0.48
C ILE A 75 -4.66 -21.84 1.92
N LEU A 76 -5.66 -22.63 2.33
CA LEU A 76 -6.20 -22.57 3.68
C LEU A 76 -5.15 -23.00 4.71
N HIS A 77 -4.37 -24.02 4.41
CA HIS A 77 -3.26 -24.46 5.26
C HIS A 77 -2.23 -23.34 5.46
N SER A 78 -1.75 -22.74 4.37
CA SER A 78 -0.76 -21.65 4.39
C SER A 78 -1.25 -20.39 5.11
N LEU A 79 -2.56 -20.11 5.10
CA LEU A 79 -3.15 -18.97 5.82
C LEU A 79 -3.41 -19.28 7.30
N SER A 80 -3.62 -20.55 7.65
CA SER A 80 -3.81 -21.00 9.04
C SER A 80 -2.49 -21.19 9.79
N GLU A 81 -1.39 -21.43 9.07
CA GLU A 81 -0.05 -21.31 9.61
C GLU A 81 0.21 -19.83 9.91
N CYS A 82 0.30 -19.48 11.19
CA CYS A 82 0.61 -18.13 11.64
C CYS A 82 2.03 -17.75 11.15
N ARG A 83 2.14 -17.22 9.93
CA ARG A 83 3.34 -16.52 9.48
C ARG A 83 3.23 -15.08 9.96
N PRO A 84 4.18 -14.58 10.77
CA PRO A 84 4.16 -13.19 11.19
C PRO A 84 4.28 -12.29 9.95
N ASN A 85 3.31 -11.40 9.78
CA ASN A 85 3.31 -10.38 8.74
C ASN A 85 4.46 -9.38 9.01
N PRO A 86 5.36 -9.09 8.03
CA PRO A 86 6.46 -8.15 8.22
C PRO A 86 6.04 -6.68 8.45
N GLY A 87 4.74 -6.36 8.43
CA GLY A 87 4.21 -5.02 8.73
C GLY A 87 3.38 -4.92 10.03
N GLU A 88 3.17 -6.01 10.75
CA GLU A 88 2.34 -6.00 11.96
C GLU A 88 3.19 -5.64 13.18
N ARG A 89 3.15 -4.37 13.59
CA ARG A 89 3.64 -3.94 14.91
C ARG A 89 2.79 -4.64 15.97
N THR A 90 3.24 -5.82 16.42
CA THR A 90 2.66 -6.53 17.55
C THR A 90 2.68 -5.60 18.76
N ARG A 91 1.53 -5.02 19.12
CA ARG A 91 1.32 -4.62 20.51
C ARG A 91 1.24 -5.94 21.28
N VAL A 92 2.34 -6.29 21.92
CA VAL A 92 2.33 -7.33 22.94
C VAL A 92 1.58 -6.72 24.13
N ASP A 93 0.29 -7.04 24.27
CA ASP A 93 -0.48 -6.67 25.46
C ASP A 93 0.03 -7.52 26.63
N PRO A 94 0.65 -6.94 27.69
CA PRO A 94 1.30 -7.71 28.76
C PRO A 94 0.34 -8.31 29.78
N HIS A 95 -0.98 -8.17 29.59
CA HIS A 95 -1.98 -8.52 30.61
C HIS A 95 -2.67 -9.85 30.31
N HIS A 96 -1.96 -10.96 30.45
CA HIS A 96 -2.55 -12.29 30.70
C HIS A 96 -1.64 -13.08 31.66
N LEU A 97 -1.61 -12.62 32.92
CA LEU A 97 -1.32 -13.48 34.07
C LEU A 97 -2.31 -13.10 35.17
N THR A 98 -3.44 -13.79 35.21
CA THR A 98 -4.16 -14.26 36.42
C THR A 98 -5.48 -14.92 35.99
N ASP A 99 -5.50 -16.25 35.92
CA ASP A 99 -6.34 -17.16 36.73
C ASP A 99 -5.97 -18.62 36.43
#